data_AF-A0A9C9XBU5-F1
#
_entry.id   AF-A0A9C9XBU5-F1
#
_cell.length_a   1.000
_cell.length_b   1.000
_cell.length_c   1.000
_cell.angle_alpha   90.00
_cell.angle_beta   90.00
_cell.angle_gamma   90.00
#
_symmetry.space_group_name_H-M   'P 1'
#
loop_
_entity.id
_entity.type
_entity.pdbx_description
1 polymer ?
#
loop_
_entity_poly.entity_id
_entity_poly.type
_entity_poly.pdbx_seq_one_letter_code
_entity_poly.pdbx_strand_id
1 'polypeptide(L)'
;MRTLPLLLSFLLLLLLGACGKPQTGAVEPHWDRDTCERCRMVLSDRFHSAQVRYRDDSGRSRVRLFDDIGCAIVWLQDQPWRDAPTTEIWVNDHRSGQWIDARKAFYVSGHNTSMEYGLGAQSDAAT
;
A
#
# COMPACT_ATOMS: atom_id res chain seq x y z
N MET A 1 0.52 29.89 -41.25
CA MET A 1 -0.41 28.75 -41.08
C MET A 1 0.27 27.37 -41.04
N ARG A 2 1.61 27.25 -40.92
CA ARG A 2 2.33 25.97 -40.91
C ARG A 2 2.72 25.43 -39.52
N THR A 3 2.40 26.15 -38.45
CA THR A 3 2.78 25.81 -37.05
C THR A 3 1.76 24.90 -36.35
N LEU A 4 0.52 24.86 -36.84
CA LEU A 4 -0.57 24.05 -36.28
C LEU A 4 -0.31 22.53 -36.29
N PRO A 5 0.23 21.91 -37.37
CA PRO A 5 0.52 20.46 -37.35
C PRO A 5 1.72 20.11 -36.46
N LEU A 6 2.67 21.05 -36.25
CA LEU A 6 3.81 20.84 -35.37
C LEU A 6 3.40 20.85 -33.88
N LEU A 7 2.50 21.75 -33.51
CA LEU A 7 1.90 21.82 -32.17
C LEU A 7 1.06 20.58 -31.84
N LEU A 8 0.31 20.05 -32.82
CA LEU A 8 -0.51 18.85 -32.64
C LEU A 8 0.35 17.58 -32.47
N SER A 9 1.49 17.51 -33.16
CA SER A 9 2.43 16.38 -33.06
C SER A 9 3.19 16.38 -31.73
N PHE A 10 3.53 17.56 -31.20
CA PHE A 10 4.17 17.70 -29.88
C PHE A 10 3.21 17.32 -28.73
N LEU A 11 1.93 17.68 -28.84
CA LEU A 11 0.90 17.30 -27.85
C LEU A 11 0.65 15.78 -27.81
N LEU A 12 0.76 15.09 -28.95
CA LEU A 12 0.60 13.64 -29.03
C LEU A 12 1.79 12.88 -28.37
N LEU A 13 3.00 13.44 -28.44
CA LEU A 13 4.19 12.90 -27.77
C LEU A 13 4.13 13.04 -26.23
N LEU A 14 3.48 14.08 -25.70
CA LEU A 14 3.28 14.28 -24.26
C LEU A 14 2.33 13.26 -23.62
N LEU A 15 1.41 12.66 -24.39
CA LEU A 15 0.43 11.69 -23.87
C LEU A 15 0.99 10.27 -23.70
N LEU A 16 2.18 9.98 -24.21
CA LEU A 16 2.80 8.64 -24.16
C LEU A 16 3.58 8.37 -22.86
N GLY A 17 3.77 9.39 -22.00
CA GLY A 17 4.56 9.27 -20.77
C GLY A 17 3.82 8.74 -19.54
N ALA A 18 2.51 8.48 -19.62
CA ALA A 18 1.67 8.23 -18.43
C ALA A 18 1.54 6.75 -18.03
N CYS A 19 2.19 5.82 -18.73
CA CYS A 19 2.06 4.39 -18.44
C CYS A 19 3.16 3.92 -17.48
N GLY A 20 2.99 4.18 -16.17
CA GLY A 20 3.92 3.74 -15.13
C GLY A 20 3.19 3.37 -13.85
N LYS A 21 3.66 2.34 -13.14
CA LYS A 21 3.13 1.99 -11.81
C LYS A 21 3.46 3.10 -10.81
N PRO A 22 2.55 3.45 -9.89
CA PRO A 22 2.82 4.42 -8.84
C PRO A 22 4.10 4.09 -8.08
N GLN A 23 4.96 5.09 -7.91
CA GLN A 23 6.24 4.96 -7.21
C GLN A 23 6.12 5.15 -5.70
N THR A 24 5.02 5.74 -5.24
CA THR A 24 4.70 6.06 -3.85
C THR A 24 3.22 5.80 -3.61
N GLY A 25 2.80 5.80 -2.35
CA GLY A 25 1.42 5.59 -1.93
C GLY A 25 1.01 4.13 -1.84
N ALA A 26 -0.15 3.92 -1.25
CA ALA A 26 -0.87 2.65 -1.28
C ALA A 26 -1.23 2.26 -2.72
N VAL A 27 -1.20 0.97 -3.03
CA VAL A 27 -1.82 0.43 -4.25
C VAL A 27 -3.10 -0.32 -3.90
N GLU A 28 -4.03 -0.34 -4.83
CA GLU A 28 -5.24 -1.13 -4.70
C GLU A 28 -4.92 -2.62 -4.98
N PRO A 29 -5.17 -3.53 -4.02
CA PRO A 29 -5.04 -4.96 -4.25
C PRO A 29 -6.09 -5.46 -5.24
N HIS A 30 -5.76 -6.53 -5.97
CA HIS A 30 -6.77 -7.36 -6.58
C HIS A 30 -7.35 -8.26 -5.49
N TRP A 31 -8.36 -7.75 -4.78
CA TRP A 31 -9.06 -8.51 -3.76
C TRP A 31 -9.50 -9.87 -4.28
N ASP A 32 -9.46 -10.85 -3.38
CA ASP A 32 -9.83 -12.23 -3.65
C ASP A 32 -8.94 -12.91 -4.72
N ARG A 33 -7.76 -12.33 -5.02
CA ARG A 33 -6.74 -12.87 -5.94
C ARG A 33 -5.31 -12.67 -5.45
N ASP A 34 -4.97 -11.47 -5.01
CA ASP A 34 -3.64 -11.17 -4.50
C ASP A 34 -3.39 -11.94 -3.20
N THR A 35 -2.15 -12.38 -2.97
CA THR A 35 -1.80 -13.25 -1.85
C THR A 35 -0.99 -12.48 -0.81
N CYS A 36 -1.31 -12.69 0.47
CA CYS A 36 -0.56 -12.17 1.59
C CYS A 36 0.86 -12.72 1.57
N GLU A 37 1.85 -11.83 1.64
CA GLU A 37 3.28 -12.22 1.59
C GLU A 37 3.65 -13.17 2.73
N ARG A 38 3.04 -12.99 3.91
CA ARG A 38 3.38 -13.76 5.11
C ARG A 38 2.60 -15.06 5.24
N CYS A 39 1.26 -15.00 5.36
CA CYS A 39 0.46 -16.20 5.65
C CYS A 39 0.07 -17.00 4.39
N ARG A 40 0.35 -16.48 3.19
CA ARG A 40 0.02 -17.10 1.90
C ARG A 40 -1.47 -17.31 1.64
N MET A 41 -2.34 -16.73 2.48
CA MET A 41 -3.78 -16.64 2.22
C MET A 41 -4.07 -15.52 1.22
N VAL A 42 -5.21 -15.60 0.54
CA VAL A 42 -5.70 -14.57 -0.37
C VAL A 42 -6.15 -13.34 0.43
N LEU A 43 -5.88 -12.13 -0.08
CA LEU A 43 -6.37 -10.90 0.51
C LEU A 43 -7.89 -10.80 0.38
N SER A 44 -8.57 -10.73 1.53
CA SER A 44 -10.02 -10.67 1.66
C SER A 44 -10.50 -9.65 2.71
N ASP A 45 -9.67 -9.33 3.72
CA ASP A 45 -10.05 -8.40 4.80
C ASP A 45 -9.77 -6.94 4.42
N ARG A 46 -10.79 -6.24 3.93
CA ARG A 46 -10.68 -4.85 3.42
C ARG A 46 -10.55 -3.79 4.52
N PHE A 47 -10.65 -4.17 5.80
CA PHE A 47 -10.67 -3.25 6.93
C PHE A 47 -9.46 -3.41 7.85
N HIS A 48 -8.77 -4.54 7.78
CA HIS A 48 -7.58 -4.80 8.60
C HIS A 48 -6.34 -5.19 7.78
N SER A 49 -6.39 -5.10 6.45
CA SER A 49 -5.22 -5.38 5.62
C SER A 49 -4.14 -4.29 5.71
N ALA A 50 -2.95 -4.65 5.24
CA ALA A 50 -1.80 -3.78 5.22
C ALA A 50 -0.96 -3.97 3.96
N GLN A 51 -0.13 -2.98 3.65
CA GLN A 51 0.89 -3.09 2.62
C GLN A 51 2.16 -2.33 3.01
N VAL A 52 3.30 -2.86 2.56
CA VAL A 52 4.61 -2.24 2.75
C VAL A 52 5.21 -1.94 1.39
N ARG A 53 5.50 -0.67 1.11
CA ARG A 53 6.28 -0.26 -0.05
C ARG A 53 7.71 0.02 0.38
N TYR A 54 8.67 -0.53 -0.35
CA TYR A 54 10.10 -0.33 -0.11
C TYR A 54 10.87 -0.18 -1.43
N ARG A 55 12.15 0.18 -1.32
CA ARG A 55 13.09 0.22 -2.44
C ARG A 55 13.98 -1.02 -2.36
N ASP A 56 14.05 -1.79 -3.43
CA ASP A 56 15.00 -2.90 -3.53
C ASP A 56 16.44 -2.37 -3.74
N ASP A 57 17.43 -3.27 -3.75
CA ASP A 57 18.85 -2.93 -3.93
C ASP A 57 19.15 -2.22 -5.26
N SER A 58 18.25 -2.34 -6.25
CA SER A 58 18.32 -1.63 -7.53
C SER A 58 17.57 -0.29 -7.52
N GLY A 59 17.09 0.16 -6.37
CA GLY A 59 16.33 1.40 -6.19
C GLY A 59 14.89 1.34 -6.73
N ARG A 60 14.41 0.17 -7.16
CA ARG A 60 13.07 0.04 -7.74
C ARG A 60 12.04 -0.10 -6.63
N SER A 61 10.88 0.53 -6.81
CA SER A 61 9.75 0.38 -5.88
C SER A 61 9.24 -1.05 -5.89
N ARG A 62 8.98 -1.59 -4.71
CA ARG A 62 8.33 -2.88 -4.48
C ARG A 62 7.23 -2.70 -3.46
N VAL A 63 6.12 -3.41 -3.65
CA VAL A 63 5.02 -3.47 -2.69
C VAL A 63 4.87 -4.92 -2.24
N ARG A 64 4.64 -5.13 -0.95
CA ARG A 64 4.16 -6.38 -0.36
C ARG A 64 2.81 -6.14 0.27
N LEU A 65 1.91 -7.08 0.05
CA LEU A 65 0.51 -7.03 0.48
C LEU A 65 0.31 -8.03 1.61
N PHE A 66 -0.54 -7.67 2.56
CA PHE A 66 -0.81 -8.45 3.76
C PHE A 66 -2.29 -8.40 4.06
N ASP A 67 -2.91 -9.55 4.30
CA ASP A 67 -4.33 -9.64 4.60
C ASP A 67 -4.68 -9.09 6.00
N ASP A 68 -3.69 -8.92 6.87
CA ASP A 68 -3.87 -8.44 8.25
C ASP A 68 -2.67 -7.57 8.69
N ILE A 69 -2.91 -6.52 9.46
CA ILE A 69 -1.89 -5.63 10.06
C ILE A 69 -0.80 -6.43 10.78
N GLY A 70 -1.17 -7.42 11.58
CA GLY A 70 -0.24 -8.28 12.29
C GLY A 70 0.63 -9.11 11.35
N CYS A 71 0.13 -9.46 10.15
CA CYS A 71 0.97 -10.08 9.15
C CYS A 71 2.08 -9.15 8.66
N ALA A 72 1.75 -7.88 8.40
CA ALA A 72 2.75 -6.91 7.95
C ALA A 72 3.81 -6.66 9.02
N ILE A 73 3.41 -6.46 10.28
CA ILE A 73 4.32 -6.15 11.38
C ILE A 73 5.33 -7.29 11.58
N VAL A 74 4.85 -8.54 11.68
CA VAL A 74 5.73 -9.70 11.89
C VAL A 74 6.71 -9.87 10.73
N TRP A 75 6.23 -9.75 9.48
CA TRP A 75 7.12 -9.85 8.32
C TRP A 75 8.15 -8.71 8.25
N LEU A 76 7.74 -7.50 8.64
CA LEU A 76 8.56 -6.30 8.59
C LEU A 76 9.71 -6.33 9.61
N GLN A 77 9.55 -7.04 10.73
CA GLN A 77 10.59 -7.19 11.76
C GLN A 77 11.88 -7.82 11.19
N ASP A 78 11.74 -8.72 10.22
CA ASP A 78 12.86 -9.42 9.58
C ASP A 78 13.53 -8.61 8.46
N GLN A 79 13.04 -7.40 8.17
CA GLN A 79 13.56 -6.57 7.08
C GLN A 79 14.56 -5.54 7.62
N PRO A 80 15.85 -5.56 7.19
CA PRO A 80 16.86 -4.62 7.68
C PRO A 80 16.56 -3.16 7.28
N TRP A 81 15.74 -2.96 6.25
CA TRP A 81 15.35 -1.66 5.72
C TRP A 81 14.01 -1.15 6.26
N ARG A 82 13.39 -1.83 7.23
CA ARG A 82 12.05 -1.49 7.77
C ARG A 82 11.90 -0.02 8.20
N ASP A 83 12.97 0.56 8.73
CA ASP A 83 13.01 1.93 9.26
C ASP A 83 13.57 2.94 8.25
N ALA A 84 13.86 2.51 7.01
CA ALA A 84 14.35 3.40 5.97
C ALA A 84 13.31 4.51 5.68
N PRO A 85 13.74 5.75 5.41
CA PRO A 85 12.82 6.85 5.06
C PRO A 85 12.00 6.58 3.79
N THR A 86 12.50 5.72 2.90
CA THR A 86 11.82 5.29 1.68
C THR A 86 10.80 4.18 1.88
N THR A 87 10.72 3.61 3.09
CA THR A 87 9.74 2.58 3.43
C THR A 87 8.43 3.25 3.82
N GLU A 88 7.38 2.96 3.07
CA GLU A 88 6.01 3.41 3.35
C GLU A 88 5.20 2.20 3.83
N ILE A 89 4.40 2.41 4.86
CA ILE A 89 3.56 1.38 5.44
C ILE A 89 2.14 1.93 5.45
N TRP A 90 1.23 1.18 4.83
CA TRP A 90 -0.17 1.56 4.72
C TRP A 90 -1.03 0.48 5.36
N VAL A 91 -2.04 0.90 6.09
CA VAL A 91 -3.03 0.03 6.74
C VAL A 91 -4.42 0.54 6.38
N ASN A 92 -5.42 -0.33 6.31
CA ASN A 92 -6.80 0.14 6.17
C ASN A 92 -7.29 0.73 7.50
N ASP A 93 -7.99 1.86 7.43
CA ASP A 93 -8.80 2.36 8.55
C ASP A 93 -9.96 1.38 8.75
N HIS A 94 -10.09 0.83 9.96
CA HIS A 94 -11.03 -0.26 10.26
C HIS A 94 -12.50 0.11 10.07
N ARG A 95 -12.81 1.42 10.04
CA ARG A 95 -14.19 1.93 9.90
C ARG A 95 -14.55 2.21 8.45
N SER A 96 -13.57 2.62 7.64
CA SER A 96 -13.82 3.14 6.28
C SER A 96 -13.19 2.30 5.18
N GLY A 97 -12.26 1.40 5.51
CA GLY A 97 -11.45 0.65 4.56
C GLY A 97 -10.44 1.52 3.79
N GLN A 98 -10.33 2.83 4.10
CA GLN A 98 -9.41 3.71 3.41
C GLN A 98 -7.96 3.44 3.82
N TRP A 99 -7.03 3.52 2.87
CA TRP A 99 -5.61 3.43 3.16
C TRP A 99 -5.11 4.65 3.93
N ILE A 100 -4.50 4.42 5.09
CA ILE A 100 -3.90 5.46 5.94
C ILE A 100 -2.42 5.14 6.22
N ASP A 101 -1.64 6.19 6.47
CA ASP A 101 -0.23 6.08 6.85
C ASP A 101 -0.12 5.39 8.22
N ALA A 102 0.43 4.19 8.24
CA ALA A 102 0.51 3.35 9.43
C ALA A 102 1.32 4.00 10.56
N ARG A 103 2.31 4.84 10.22
CA ARG A 103 3.13 5.55 11.22
C ARG A 103 2.39 6.71 11.89
N LYS A 104 1.24 7.13 11.34
CA LYS A 104 0.39 8.20 11.86
C LYS A 104 -0.96 7.69 12.38
N ALA A 105 -1.27 6.42 12.15
CA ALA A 105 -2.50 5.82 12.58
C ALA A 105 -2.52 5.61 14.11
N PHE A 106 -3.72 5.60 14.67
CA PHE A 106 -3.98 5.11 16.01
C PHE A 106 -4.44 3.66 15.92
N TYR A 107 -3.92 2.82 16.81
CA TYR A 107 -4.21 1.39 16.81
C TYR A 107 -5.14 1.04 17.97
N VAL A 108 -6.13 0.21 17.67
CA VAL A 108 -7.13 -0.30 18.62
C VAL A 108 -7.10 -1.83 18.61
N SER A 109 -7.41 -2.43 19.75
CA SER A 109 -7.41 -3.89 19.93
C SER A 109 -8.82 -4.43 20.09
N GLY A 110 -8.99 -5.75 19.96
CA GLY A 110 -10.26 -6.44 20.16
C GLY A 110 -11.12 -6.59 18.90
N HIS A 111 -10.51 -6.35 17.74
CA HIS A 111 -11.14 -6.60 16.44
C HIS A 111 -11.18 -8.09 16.14
N ASN A 112 -12.18 -8.52 15.37
CA ASN A 112 -12.16 -9.85 14.76
C ASN A 112 -11.52 -9.72 13.39
N THR A 113 -10.25 -10.12 13.27
CA THR A 113 -9.46 -9.99 12.04
C THR A 113 -9.20 -11.36 11.43
N SER A 114 -9.05 -11.45 10.11
CA SER A 114 -8.91 -12.73 9.39
C SER A 114 -7.79 -13.64 9.90
N MET A 115 -6.76 -13.06 10.51
CA MET A 115 -5.60 -13.76 11.06
C MET A 115 -5.52 -13.70 12.60
N GLU A 116 -6.59 -13.30 13.27
CA GLU A 116 -6.75 -13.32 14.74
C GLU A 116 -5.69 -12.49 15.52
N TYR A 117 -5.09 -11.49 14.89
CA TYR A 117 -4.22 -10.53 15.60
C TYR A 117 -5.00 -9.49 16.38
N GLY A 118 -6.25 -9.25 15.98
CA GLY A 118 -7.19 -8.41 16.72
C GLY A 118 -6.87 -6.93 16.72
N LEU A 119 -6.15 -6.44 15.69
CA LEU A 119 -5.76 -5.05 15.54
C LEU A 119 -6.60 -4.33 14.49
N GLY A 120 -7.14 -3.17 14.86
CA GLY A 120 -7.69 -2.17 13.94
C GLY A 120 -6.80 -0.92 13.90
N ALA A 121 -6.79 -0.22 12.77
CA ALA A 121 -6.14 1.07 12.63
C ALA A 121 -7.16 2.17 12.33
N GLN A 122 -6.91 3.40 12.79
CA GLN A 122 -7.78 4.53 12.57
C GLN A 122 -7.00 5.84 12.41
N SER A 123 -7.54 6.76 11.62
CA SER A 123 -6.90 8.05 11.31
C SER A 123 -6.92 9.06 12.47
N ASP A 124 -7.76 8.86 13.48
CA ASP A 124 -7.96 9.72 14.63
C ASP A 124 -7.91 8.93 15.94
N ALA A 125 -7.72 9.62 17.07
CA ALA A 125 -7.65 8.99 18.38
C ALA A 125 -8.98 8.33 18.75
N ALA A 126 -8.91 7.18 19.42
CA ALA A 126 -10.10 6.53 19.96
C ALA A 126 -10.80 7.50 20.93
N THR A 127 -12.09 7.74 20.70
CA THR A 127 -12.94 8.54 21.60
C THR A 127 -13.58 7.63 22.64
#